data_AF-A0A7C7UQD2-F1
#
_entry.id   AF-A0A7C7UQD2-F1
#
_cell.length_a   1.000
_cell.length_b   1.000
_cell.length_c   1.000
_cell.angle_alpha   90.00
_cell.angle_beta   90.00
_cell.angle_gamma   90.00
#
_symmetry.space_group_name_H-M   'P 1'
#
loop_
_entity.id
_entity.type
_entity.pdbx_description
1 polymer ?
#
loop_
_entity_poly.entity_id
_entity_poly.type
_entity_poly.pdbx_seq_one_letter_code
_entity_poly.pdbx_strand_id
1 'polypeptide(L)'
;MVTKKILRRIRDRFREEQPKLLVVGWPRTGFTLLISILNNLIGEKRFRRDPLRDKLRDFIPQASEDVYKTIEEYFRNRINMDDLVISPEFKLLVGGPKWLSKENRDMACVRKYIGIKGMGDFLAVFSVPKFVMDFDNVVHSHYDPGLWLEDPYYREYLKFSSIRNPLDTINSAVFSINALAGEYINRFVNQDTNIIRDKLALPKLTDLNFIEGLISPFLDYLKAFVEVKDQYFVMRWEDLITEPEKTIHTIAKNAGISIPERVPNRIWDKMKYKDQTRYHKHNFRKGIIGDWKNHLVNEHLEILKGHGFDEFLQEFGYGKIEYLDKRDYTPYQKKVEEYITKGEIYNEIDDQDLFTFAFQKSNFRSSKYDFLTLKGKGSVEIERSSIKDEALLKGFVDVTEKALQPINESLKTIYARYVS
;
A
#
# COMPACT_ATOMS: atom_id res chain seq x y z
N MET A 1 10.28 39.94 19.93
CA MET A 1 9.54 38.73 19.49
C MET A 1 8.33 39.03 18.59
N VAL A 2 7.60 40.13 18.84
CA VAL A 2 6.40 40.54 18.08
C VAL A 2 6.69 40.80 16.59
N THR A 3 7.81 41.42 16.25
CA THR A 3 8.19 41.77 14.86
C THR A 3 8.42 40.56 13.96
N LYS A 4 9.03 39.47 14.48
CA LYS A 4 9.22 38.22 13.70
C LYS A 4 7.90 37.50 13.43
N LYS A 5 6.94 37.54 14.36
CA LYS A 5 5.61 36.91 14.21
C LYS A 5 4.76 37.65 13.18
N ILE A 6 4.83 38.99 13.17
CA ILE A 6 4.14 39.84 12.18
C ILE A 6 4.76 39.66 10.78
N LEU A 7 6.09 39.73 10.64
CA LEU A 7 6.76 39.51 9.35
C LEU A 7 6.51 38.11 8.78
N ARG A 8 6.44 37.09 9.64
CA ARG A 8 6.05 35.72 9.23
C ARG A 8 4.62 35.67 8.70
N ARG A 9 3.67 36.31 9.38
CA ARG A 9 2.26 36.38 8.93
C ARG A 9 2.09 37.12 7.60
N ILE A 10 2.82 38.22 7.39
CA ILE A 10 2.81 38.96 6.12
C ILE A 10 3.39 38.07 5.00
N ARG A 11 4.52 37.40 5.25
CA ARG A 11 5.15 36.51 4.27
C ARG A 11 4.30 35.30 3.91
N ASP A 12 3.52 34.76 4.84
CA ASP A 12 2.61 33.64 4.58
C ASP A 12 1.34 34.06 3.81
N ARG A 13 0.98 35.35 3.82
CA ARG A 13 -0.21 35.88 3.11
C ARG A 13 -0.03 35.92 1.58
N PHE A 14 1.21 35.97 1.11
CA PHE A 14 1.55 35.99 -0.32
C PHE A 14 1.96 34.61 -0.86
N ARG A 15 1.77 33.54 -0.09
CA ARG A 15 2.06 32.18 -0.53
C ARG A 15 0.84 31.55 -1.17
N GLU A 16 1.08 30.82 -2.26
CA GLU A 16 0.10 29.93 -2.87
C GLU A 16 -0.39 28.89 -1.85
N GLU A 17 -1.66 28.50 -1.97
CA GLU A 17 -2.20 27.37 -1.22
C GLU A 17 -1.56 26.07 -1.73
N GLN A 18 -1.28 25.14 -0.82
CA GLN A 18 -0.81 23.83 -1.24
C GLN A 18 -1.92 23.11 -2.02
N PRO A 19 -1.65 22.56 -3.21
CA PRO A 19 -2.67 21.79 -3.92
C PRO A 19 -3.12 20.60 -3.08
N LYS A 20 -4.41 20.31 -3.11
CA LYS A 20 -5.00 19.11 -2.51
C LYS A 20 -4.79 17.95 -3.47
N LEU A 21 -3.94 17.01 -3.10
CA LEU A 21 -3.51 15.92 -3.97
C LEU A 21 -4.02 14.59 -3.44
N LEU A 22 -4.56 13.78 -4.34
CA LEU A 22 -5.03 12.42 -4.06
C LEU A 22 -4.40 11.45 -5.06
N VAL A 23 -3.81 10.35 -4.56
CA VAL A 23 -3.31 9.25 -5.40
C VAL A 23 -4.11 7.99 -5.13
N VAL A 24 -4.79 7.45 -6.14
CA VAL A 24 -5.42 6.13 -6.06
C VAL A 24 -4.74 5.20 -7.05
N GLY A 25 -4.15 4.10 -6.58
CA GLY A 25 -3.37 3.22 -7.43
C GLY A 25 -3.20 1.82 -6.83
N TRP A 26 -3.32 0.79 -7.66
CA TRP A 26 -3.07 -0.58 -7.20
C TRP A 26 -1.63 -0.75 -6.68
N PRO A 27 -1.37 -1.58 -5.66
CA PRO A 27 -0.01 -1.85 -5.20
C PRO A 27 0.92 -2.28 -6.34
N ARG A 28 2.20 -1.92 -6.24
CA ARG A 28 3.27 -2.30 -7.20
C ARG A 28 3.18 -1.70 -8.62
N THR A 29 2.24 -0.79 -8.87
CA THR A 29 2.09 -0.06 -10.15
C THR A 29 2.93 1.21 -10.28
N GLY A 30 3.85 1.47 -9.34
CA GLY A 30 4.54 2.77 -9.22
C GLY A 30 3.88 3.74 -8.24
N PHE A 31 2.80 3.33 -7.59
CA PHE A 31 2.02 4.11 -6.62
C PHE A 31 2.86 4.89 -5.59
N THR A 32 3.76 4.22 -4.87
CA THR A 32 4.60 4.86 -3.87
C THR A 32 5.58 5.87 -4.49
N LEU A 33 6.08 5.60 -5.70
CA LEU A 33 6.95 6.54 -6.41
C LEU A 33 6.19 7.82 -6.77
N LEU A 34 4.95 7.70 -7.25
CA LEU A 34 4.11 8.85 -7.57
C LEU A 34 3.85 9.74 -6.33
N ILE A 35 3.53 9.11 -5.20
CA ILE A 35 3.38 9.82 -3.91
C ILE A 35 4.69 10.51 -3.51
N SER A 36 5.84 9.84 -3.66
CA SER A 36 7.15 10.42 -3.35
C SER A 36 7.49 11.59 -4.27
N ILE A 37 7.18 11.51 -5.57
CA ILE A 37 7.36 12.61 -6.53
C ILE A 37 6.53 13.81 -6.11
N LEU A 38 5.23 13.63 -5.87
CA LEU A 38 4.33 14.71 -5.45
C LEU A 38 4.78 15.34 -4.12
N ASN A 39 5.22 14.54 -3.14
CA ASN A 39 5.78 15.06 -1.90
C ASN A 39 7.06 15.88 -2.10
N ASN A 40 7.97 15.43 -2.97
CA ASN A 40 9.17 16.19 -3.30
C ASN A 40 8.80 17.51 -4.00
N LEU A 41 7.88 17.49 -4.96
CA LEU A 41 7.37 18.69 -5.63
C LEU A 41 6.75 19.68 -4.65
N ILE A 42 5.98 19.18 -3.67
CA ILE A 42 5.45 20.01 -2.58
C ILE A 42 6.59 20.64 -1.77
N GLY A 43 7.63 19.87 -1.44
CA GLY A 43 8.79 20.34 -0.68
C GLY A 43 9.64 21.39 -1.40
N GLU A 44 9.62 21.43 -2.73
CA GLU A 44 10.33 22.44 -3.54
C GLU A 44 9.70 23.83 -3.44
N LYS A 45 8.38 23.91 -3.20
CA LYS A 45 7.66 25.17 -3.02
C LYS A 45 7.36 25.43 -1.55
N ARG A 46 7.38 26.71 -1.15
CA ARG A 46 6.96 27.13 0.19
C ARG A 46 5.48 27.50 0.18
N PHE A 47 4.61 26.50 0.16
CA PHE A 47 3.16 26.71 0.24
C PHE A 47 2.72 27.29 1.59
N ARG A 48 1.52 27.89 1.60
CA ARG A 48 0.82 28.25 2.83
C ARG A 48 0.45 26.97 3.59
N ARG A 49 0.60 27.00 4.91
CA ARG A 49 0.24 25.86 5.75
C ARG A 49 -1.28 25.69 5.81
N ASP A 50 -1.72 24.44 5.81
CA ASP A 50 -3.09 24.04 6.06
C ASP A 50 -3.27 23.86 7.59
N PRO A 51 -4.10 24.70 8.25
CA PRO A 51 -4.27 24.65 9.69
C PRO A 51 -4.85 23.34 10.20
N LEU A 52 -5.77 22.71 9.45
CA LEU A 52 -6.35 21.42 9.82
C LEU A 52 -5.27 20.35 9.76
N ARG A 53 -4.51 20.29 8.66
CA ARG A 53 -3.39 19.34 8.52
C ARG A 53 -2.35 19.49 9.61
N ASP A 54 -1.94 20.72 9.95
CA ASP A 54 -1.02 20.98 11.04
C ASP A 54 -1.59 20.42 12.36
N LYS A 55 -2.88 20.65 12.64
CA LYS A 55 -3.51 20.13 13.85
C LYS A 55 -3.62 18.61 13.88
N LEU A 56 -3.93 17.98 12.74
CA LEU A 56 -3.93 16.52 12.60
C LEU A 56 -2.53 15.96 12.84
N ARG A 57 -1.48 16.61 12.34
CA ARG A 57 -0.07 16.19 12.54
C ARG A 57 0.40 16.31 13.98
N ASP A 58 -0.15 17.24 14.73
CA ASP A 58 0.13 17.36 16.17
C ASP A 58 -0.62 16.30 16.97
N PHE A 59 -1.88 15.99 16.61
CA PHE A 59 -2.75 15.13 17.41
C PHE A 59 -2.58 13.63 17.12
N ILE A 60 -2.52 13.24 15.85
CA ILE A 60 -2.55 11.83 15.44
C ILE A 60 -1.38 11.02 16.02
N PRO A 61 -0.12 11.50 16.04
CA PRO A 61 0.98 10.73 16.63
C PRO A 61 0.75 10.37 18.09
N GLN A 62 0.26 11.31 18.91
CA GLN A 62 -0.05 11.03 20.32
C GLN A 62 -1.20 10.05 20.46
N ALA A 63 -2.30 10.28 19.73
CA ALA A 63 -3.45 9.38 19.74
C ALA A 63 -3.08 7.97 19.28
N SER A 64 -2.14 7.86 18.34
CA SER A 64 -1.60 6.57 17.89
C SER A 64 -0.84 5.84 19.00
N GLU A 65 0.02 6.55 19.73
CA GLU A 65 0.76 5.99 20.86
C GLU A 65 -0.18 5.46 21.95
N ASP A 66 -1.25 6.21 22.26
CA ASP A 66 -2.24 5.81 23.28
C ASP A 66 -2.94 4.49 22.89
N VAL A 67 -3.40 4.36 21.64
CA VAL A 67 -4.02 3.11 21.14
C VAL A 67 -3.03 1.95 21.20
N TYR A 68 -1.80 2.16 20.73
CA TYR A 68 -0.81 1.09 20.68
C TYR A 68 -0.31 0.66 22.05
N LYS A 69 -0.26 1.57 23.02
CA LYS A 69 0.01 1.21 24.42
C LYS A 69 -1.06 0.26 24.96
N THR A 70 -2.34 0.53 24.69
CA THR A 70 -3.44 -0.38 25.08
C THR A 70 -3.32 -1.75 24.40
N ILE A 71 -2.95 -1.79 23.11
CA ILE A 71 -2.70 -3.04 22.38
C ILE A 71 -1.53 -3.82 23.00
N GLU A 72 -0.41 -3.15 23.29
CA GLU A 72 0.76 -3.79 23.90
C GLU A 72 0.47 -4.31 25.31
N GLU A 73 -0.29 -3.58 26.12
CA GLU A 73 -0.76 -4.02 27.44
C GLU A 73 -1.67 -5.26 27.35
N TYR A 74 -2.52 -5.33 26.32
CA TYR A 74 -3.37 -6.50 26.08
C TYR A 74 -2.54 -7.76 25.78
N PHE A 75 -1.52 -7.63 24.94
CA PHE A 75 -0.65 -8.75 24.56
C PHE A 75 0.33 -9.16 25.67
N ARG A 76 0.83 -8.21 26.47
CA ARG A 76 1.79 -8.48 27.56
C ARG A 76 1.33 -9.55 28.55
N ASN A 77 0.02 -9.67 28.74
CA ASN A 77 -0.57 -10.65 29.66
C ASN A 77 -0.90 -12.00 29.00
N ARG A 78 -0.58 -12.19 27.72
CA ARG A 78 -1.03 -13.34 26.91
C ARG A 78 0.08 -14.01 26.10
N ILE A 79 1.09 -13.24 25.70
CA ILE A 79 2.21 -13.72 24.89
C ILE A 79 3.52 -13.16 25.42
N ASN A 80 4.64 -13.76 25.00
CA ASN A 80 5.93 -13.11 25.14
C ASN A 80 5.97 -11.88 24.20
N MET A 81 6.26 -10.70 24.74
CA MET A 81 6.30 -9.48 23.94
C MET A 81 7.39 -9.47 22.88
N ASP A 82 8.43 -10.30 23.04
CA ASP A 82 9.45 -10.50 22.01
C ASP A 82 8.89 -11.20 20.78
N ASP A 83 7.78 -11.93 20.89
CA ASP A 83 7.12 -12.61 19.77
C ASP A 83 6.13 -11.70 19.02
N LEU A 84 5.73 -10.57 19.61
CA LEU A 84 4.84 -9.61 18.96
C LEU A 84 5.60 -8.83 17.88
N VAL A 85 5.14 -8.91 16.64
CA VAL A 85 5.73 -8.23 15.48
C VAL A 85 4.73 -7.22 14.92
N ILE A 86 5.11 -5.95 14.99
CA ILE A 86 4.34 -4.83 14.43
C ILE A 86 5.33 -3.87 13.79
N SER A 87 5.19 -3.63 12.49
CA SER A 87 5.99 -2.60 11.83
C SER A 87 5.66 -1.21 12.41
N PRO A 88 6.67 -0.35 12.68
CA PRO A 88 6.42 1.01 13.12
C PRO A 88 5.50 1.81 12.18
N GLU A 89 5.44 1.47 10.90
CA GLU A 89 4.52 2.09 9.93
C GLU A 89 3.05 1.88 10.29
N PHE A 90 2.71 0.74 10.88
CA PHE A 90 1.33 0.45 11.25
C PHE A 90 0.93 1.10 12.59
N LYS A 91 1.91 1.45 13.43
CA LYS A 91 1.66 2.10 14.73
C LYS A 91 0.94 3.44 14.61
N LEU A 92 1.15 4.17 13.52
CA LEU A 92 0.41 5.41 13.26
C LEU A 92 -1.05 5.10 12.87
N LEU A 93 -2.05 5.81 13.40
CA LEU A 93 -3.47 5.57 13.10
C LEU A 93 -3.78 5.56 11.60
N VAL A 94 -3.17 6.47 10.83
CA VAL A 94 -3.31 6.55 9.36
C VAL A 94 -2.26 5.76 8.57
N GLY A 95 -1.42 4.99 9.28
CA GLY A 95 -0.36 4.17 8.72
C GLY A 95 -0.86 2.79 8.29
N GLY A 96 -0.59 2.44 7.03
CA GLY A 96 -1.04 1.21 6.38
C GLY A 96 -1.99 1.47 5.20
N PRO A 97 -2.40 0.41 4.48
CA PRO A 97 -3.39 0.50 3.41
C PRO A 97 -4.69 1.11 3.92
N LYS A 98 -5.28 2.01 3.14
CA LYS A 98 -6.45 2.79 3.54
C LYS A 98 -7.43 3.01 2.40
N TRP A 99 -8.71 3.14 2.71
CA TRP A 99 -9.80 3.35 1.75
C TRP A 99 -10.99 4.05 2.41
N LEU A 100 -11.91 4.59 1.61
CA LEU A 100 -13.17 5.13 2.12
C LEU A 100 -14.15 3.99 2.41
N SER A 101 -14.88 4.05 3.52
CA SER A 101 -15.88 3.04 3.84
C SER A 101 -17.11 3.19 2.92
N LYS A 102 -17.51 2.08 2.29
CA LYS A 102 -18.75 2.01 1.50
C LYS A 102 -19.99 2.03 2.40
N GLU A 103 -19.87 1.49 3.60
CA GLU A 103 -20.98 1.38 4.57
C GLU A 103 -21.21 2.68 5.33
N ASN A 104 -20.13 3.41 5.65
CA ASN A 104 -20.20 4.69 6.34
C ASN A 104 -19.35 5.74 5.62
N ARG A 105 -20.02 6.60 4.83
CA ARG A 105 -19.37 7.61 3.98
C ARG A 105 -18.61 8.71 4.74
N ASP A 106 -18.72 8.78 6.06
CA ASP A 106 -17.94 9.72 6.88
C ASP A 106 -16.64 9.12 7.42
N MET A 107 -16.41 7.83 7.16
CA MET A 107 -15.28 7.07 7.70
C MET A 107 -14.35 6.61 6.58
N ALA A 108 -13.07 6.55 6.91
CA ALA A 108 -12.04 5.83 6.18
C ALA A 108 -11.59 4.63 7.01
N CYS A 109 -11.31 3.53 6.33
CA CYS A 109 -10.77 2.31 6.91
C CYS A 109 -9.26 2.29 6.72
N VAL A 110 -8.51 1.89 7.76
CA VAL A 110 -7.06 1.75 7.74
C VAL A 110 -6.68 0.37 8.26
N ARG A 111 -5.99 -0.41 7.43
CA ARG A 111 -5.56 -1.76 7.75
C ARG A 111 -4.27 -1.77 8.57
N LYS A 112 -4.25 -2.60 9.61
CA LYS A 112 -3.10 -2.89 10.48
C LYS A 112 -2.70 -4.35 10.36
N TYR A 113 -1.40 -4.60 10.33
CA TYR A 113 -0.84 -5.94 10.23
C TYR A 113 -0.14 -6.23 11.55
N ILE A 114 -0.56 -7.30 12.22
CA ILE A 114 -0.05 -7.71 13.52
C ILE A 114 0.32 -9.19 13.41
N GLY A 115 1.60 -9.49 13.63
CA GLY A 115 2.12 -10.85 13.66
C GLY A 115 2.50 -11.25 15.07
N ILE A 116 2.35 -12.53 15.38
CA ILE A 116 2.81 -13.15 16.62
C ILE A 116 3.59 -14.40 16.22
N LYS A 117 4.90 -14.39 16.49
CA LYS A 117 5.81 -15.50 16.16
C LYS A 117 5.28 -16.81 16.77
N GLY A 118 5.25 -17.88 15.98
CA GLY A 118 4.73 -19.18 16.38
C GLY A 118 3.20 -19.30 16.41
N MET A 119 2.45 -18.20 16.23
CA MET A 119 0.98 -18.22 16.22
C MET A 119 0.38 -17.81 14.86
N GLY A 120 1.08 -16.99 14.08
CA GLY A 120 0.62 -16.44 12.81
C GLY A 120 0.32 -14.94 12.89
N ASP A 121 -0.46 -14.42 11.93
CA ASP A 121 -0.77 -12.99 11.83
C ASP A 121 -2.24 -12.75 11.48
N PHE A 122 -2.67 -11.52 11.73
CA PHE A 122 -3.99 -11.04 11.36
C PHE A 122 -3.96 -9.60 10.84
N LEU A 123 -4.99 -9.29 10.05
CA LEU A 123 -5.30 -7.98 9.50
C LEU A 123 -6.46 -7.39 10.29
N ALA A 124 -6.17 -6.35 11.06
CA ALA A 124 -7.21 -5.55 11.70
C ALA A 124 -7.54 -4.33 10.84
N VAL A 125 -8.80 -3.88 10.87
CA VAL A 125 -9.23 -2.65 10.19
C VAL A 125 -9.72 -1.66 11.22
N PHE A 126 -9.13 -0.47 11.21
CA PHE A 126 -9.51 0.64 12.07
C PHE A 126 -10.28 1.65 11.21
N SER A 127 -11.51 1.96 11.61
CA SER A 127 -12.33 3.01 11.01
C SER A 127 -12.07 4.33 11.75
N VAL A 128 -11.63 5.33 11.00
CA VAL A 128 -11.37 6.70 11.49
C VAL A 128 -12.15 7.70 10.61
N PRO A 129 -12.49 8.90 11.09
CA PRO A 129 -13.14 9.90 10.24
C PRO A 129 -12.34 10.18 8.96
N LYS A 130 -12.99 10.28 7.80
CA LYS A 130 -12.28 10.32 6.51
C LYS A 130 -11.32 11.50 6.36
N PHE A 131 -11.66 12.68 6.89
CA PHE A 131 -10.81 13.88 6.82
C PHE A 131 -9.43 13.67 7.47
N VAL A 132 -9.28 12.68 8.36
CA VAL A 132 -8.02 12.33 9.02
C VAL A 132 -6.94 11.95 7.99
N MET A 133 -7.34 11.51 6.79
CA MET A 133 -6.41 11.23 5.70
C MET A 133 -5.60 12.46 5.25
N ASP A 134 -6.07 13.69 5.53
CA ASP A 134 -5.34 14.93 5.24
C ASP A 134 -4.12 15.18 6.13
N PHE A 135 -3.86 14.29 7.10
CA PHE A 135 -2.57 14.20 7.78
C PHE A 135 -1.41 14.15 6.78
N ASP A 136 -1.59 13.41 5.68
CA ASP A 136 -0.62 13.33 4.60
C ASP A 136 -0.71 14.56 3.68
N ASN A 137 0.44 14.94 3.12
CA ASN A 137 0.49 15.96 2.07
C ASN A 137 -0.19 15.50 0.78
N VAL A 138 -0.21 14.18 0.56
CA VAL A 138 -0.81 13.50 -0.57
C VAL A 138 -1.69 12.41 0.03
N VAL A 139 -3.01 12.61 -0.02
CA VAL A 139 -3.97 11.57 0.35
C VAL A 139 -3.78 10.41 -0.61
N HIS A 140 -3.87 9.18 -0.14
CA HIS A 140 -3.62 8.05 -1.01
C HIS A 140 -4.34 6.77 -0.61
N SER A 141 -4.66 5.93 -1.59
CA SER A 141 -5.39 4.67 -1.41
C SER A 141 -5.07 3.65 -2.50
N HIS A 142 -5.27 2.38 -2.18
CA HIS A 142 -5.16 1.27 -3.13
C HIS A 142 -6.51 0.80 -3.70
N TYR A 143 -7.61 1.38 -3.24
CA TYR A 143 -8.95 0.81 -3.44
C TYR A 143 -9.93 1.81 -4.03
N ASP A 144 -10.91 1.27 -4.76
CA ASP A 144 -12.15 1.93 -5.19
C ASP A 144 -11.97 3.31 -5.83
N PRO A 145 -11.30 3.43 -6.99
CA PRO A 145 -11.08 4.72 -7.65
C PRO A 145 -12.39 5.52 -7.87
N GLY A 146 -13.49 4.86 -8.25
CA GLY A 146 -14.79 5.53 -8.39
C GLY A 146 -15.28 6.20 -7.10
N LEU A 147 -15.13 5.55 -5.95
CA LEU A 147 -15.62 6.06 -4.66
C LEU A 147 -14.95 7.38 -4.27
N TRP A 148 -13.67 7.54 -4.59
CA TRP A 148 -12.93 8.76 -4.34
C TRP A 148 -13.35 9.94 -5.23
N LEU A 149 -13.89 9.67 -6.42
CA LEU A 149 -14.45 10.69 -7.31
C LEU A 149 -15.81 11.18 -6.83
N GLU A 150 -16.62 10.25 -6.33
CA GLU A 150 -17.98 10.52 -5.87
C GLU A 150 -18.03 11.23 -4.52
N ASP A 151 -17.02 11.05 -3.67
CA ASP A 151 -17.04 11.61 -2.31
C ASP A 151 -16.94 13.15 -2.32
N PRO A 152 -17.95 13.87 -1.77
CA PRO A 152 -17.96 15.33 -1.79
C PRO A 152 -16.77 16.00 -1.11
N TYR A 153 -16.17 15.37 -0.09
CA TYR A 153 -15.03 15.93 0.65
C TYR A 153 -13.79 16.03 -0.26
N TYR A 154 -13.60 15.05 -1.15
CA TYR A 154 -12.44 14.96 -2.03
C TYR A 154 -12.67 15.53 -3.43
N ARG A 155 -13.81 16.21 -3.65
CA ARG A 155 -14.17 16.79 -4.96
C ARG A 155 -13.06 17.71 -5.52
N GLU A 156 -12.56 18.62 -4.70
CA GLU A 156 -11.55 19.63 -5.08
C GLU A 156 -10.12 19.08 -5.17
N TYR A 157 -9.89 17.79 -4.90
CA TYR A 157 -8.56 17.20 -4.98
C TYR A 157 -8.20 16.96 -6.44
N LEU A 158 -6.95 17.25 -6.80
CA LEU A 158 -6.34 16.78 -8.03
C LEU A 158 -6.02 15.29 -7.86
N LYS A 159 -6.51 14.48 -8.81
CA LYS A 159 -6.55 13.02 -8.68
C LYS A 159 -5.52 12.42 -9.61
N PHE A 160 -4.65 11.61 -9.02
CA PHE A 160 -3.53 10.97 -9.68
C PHE A 160 -3.67 9.46 -9.54
N SER A 161 -3.18 8.74 -10.54
CA SER A 161 -3.10 7.28 -10.50
C SER A 161 -1.79 6.82 -11.13
N SER A 162 -1.41 5.59 -10.84
CA SER A 162 -0.29 4.93 -11.47
C SER A 162 -0.71 3.60 -12.07
N ILE A 163 -0.21 3.31 -13.26
CA ILE A 163 -0.37 2.03 -13.93
C ILE A 163 1.00 1.46 -14.28
N ARG A 164 1.05 0.14 -14.41
CA ARG A 164 2.22 -0.62 -14.80
C ARG A 164 1.75 -1.82 -15.61
N ASN A 165 2.62 -2.40 -16.44
CA ASN A 165 2.31 -3.67 -17.08
C ASN A 165 1.75 -4.68 -16.04
N PRO A 166 0.53 -5.21 -16.23
CA PRO A 166 -0.09 -6.16 -15.31
C PRO A 166 0.75 -7.40 -15.01
N LEU A 167 1.50 -7.93 -15.98
CA LEU A 167 2.39 -9.09 -15.80
C LEU A 167 3.52 -8.76 -14.81
N ASP A 168 4.12 -7.58 -14.95
CA ASP A 168 5.15 -7.11 -14.02
C ASP A 168 4.58 -6.79 -12.63
N THR A 169 3.31 -6.40 -12.55
CA THR A 169 2.62 -6.11 -11.30
C THR A 169 2.37 -7.40 -10.51
N ILE A 170 1.85 -8.45 -11.17
CA ILE A 170 1.68 -9.78 -10.57
C ILE A 170 3.03 -10.38 -10.18
N ASN A 171 4.02 -10.35 -11.08
CA ASN A 171 5.38 -10.81 -10.76
C ASN A 171 5.95 -10.04 -9.56
N SER A 172 5.81 -8.72 -9.53
CA SER A 172 6.27 -7.92 -8.39
C SER A 172 5.50 -8.21 -7.10
N ALA A 173 4.24 -8.63 -7.18
CA ALA A 173 3.46 -9.04 -6.02
C ALA A 173 3.98 -10.37 -5.48
N VAL A 174 4.20 -11.39 -6.30
CA VAL A 174 4.75 -12.69 -5.85
C VAL A 174 6.02 -12.54 -5.00
N PHE A 175 6.99 -11.76 -5.49
CA PHE A 175 8.29 -11.55 -4.83
C PHE A 175 8.26 -10.51 -3.70
N SER A 176 7.09 -9.95 -3.38
CA SER A 176 6.99 -8.83 -2.46
C SER A 176 7.07 -9.26 -1.00
N ILE A 177 7.85 -8.51 -0.24
CA ILE A 177 7.90 -8.55 1.22
C ILE A 177 7.06 -7.36 1.68
N ASN A 178 6.12 -7.58 2.59
CA ASN A 178 5.32 -6.50 3.19
C ASN A 178 6.00 -5.98 4.46
N ALA A 179 5.52 -4.86 4.99
CA ALA A 179 6.18 -4.24 6.14
C ALA A 179 6.19 -5.12 7.42
N LEU A 180 5.21 -6.01 7.61
CA LEU A 180 5.19 -6.96 8.73
C LEU A 180 6.31 -8.01 8.57
N ALA A 181 6.37 -8.68 7.41
CA ALA A 181 7.42 -9.63 7.10
C ALA A 181 8.81 -8.97 7.11
N GLY A 182 8.92 -7.73 6.62
CA GLY A 182 10.16 -6.95 6.67
C GLY A 182 10.62 -6.66 8.10
N GLU A 183 9.69 -6.37 9.02
CA GLU A 183 9.99 -6.20 10.45
C GLU A 183 10.47 -7.51 11.07
N TYR A 184 9.81 -8.63 10.74
CA TYR A 184 10.25 -9.95 11.19
C TYR A 184 11.68 -10.26 10.70
N ILE A 185 11.97 -10.02 9.41
CA ILE A 185 13.33 -10.22 8.85
C ILE A 185 14.35 -9.41 9.64
N ASN A 186 14.09 -8.11 9.87
CA ASN A 186 15.01 -7.24 10.60
C ASN A 186 15.34 -7.73 12.01
N ARG A 187 14.42 -8.46 12.65
CA ARG A 187 14.54 -8.89 14.05
C ARG A 187 15.09 -10.31 14.20
N PHE A 188 14.75 -11.21 13.28
CA PHE A 188 14.94 -12.65 13.49
C PHE A 188 15.70 -13.37 12.38
N VAL A 189 15.89 -12.74 11.21
CA VAL A 189 16.45 -13.43 10.03
C VAL A 189 17.76 -12.77 9.62
N ASN A 190 18.84 -13.56 9.64
CA ASN A 190 20.15 -13.13 9.16
C ASN A 190 20.47 -13.76 7.80
N GLN A 191 19.74 -13.34 6.76
CA GLN A 191 19.91 -13.84 5.40
C GLN A 191 19.77 -12.70 4.39
N ASP A 192 20.43 -12.83 3.24
CA ASP A 192 20.28 -11.89 2.12
C ASP A 192 18.82 -11.81 1.65
N THR A 193 18.33 -10.58 1.48
CA THR A 193 16.93 -10.30 1.13
C THR A 193 16.54 -10.90 -0.22
N ASN A 194 17.43 -10.99 -1.20
CA ASN A 194 17.08 -11.58 -2.51
C ASN A 194 16.87 -13.09 -2.37
N ILE A 195 17.71 -13.78 -1.60
CA ILE A 195 17.51 -15.21 -1.33
C ILE A 195 16.19 -15.44 -0.60
N ILE A 196 15.85 -14.59 0.38
CA ILE A 196 14.55 -14.64 1.07
C ILE A 196 13.41 -14.49 0.06
N ARG A 197 13.49 -13.50 -0.86
CA ARG A 197 12.45 -13.29 -1.87
C ARG A 197 12.24 -14.50 -2.77
N ASP A 198 13.33 -15.10 -3.24
CA ASP A 198 13.26 -16.24 -4.14
C ASP A 198 12.64 -17.46 -3.45
N LYS A 199 13.01 -17.69 -2.18
CA LYS A 199 12.40 -18.74 -1.33
C LYS A 199 10.91 -18.49 -1.08
N LEU A 200 10.51 -17.24 -0.82
CA LEU A 200 9.10 -16.89 -0.59
C LEU A 200 8.25 -16.91 -1.88
N ALA A 201 8.87 -16.63 -3.02
CA ALA A 201 8.20 -16.59 -4.32
C ALA A 201 7.93 -17.99 -4.88
N LEU A 202 8.80 -18.96 -4.61
CA LEU A 202 8.72 -20.27 -5.23
C LEU A 202 7.42 -21.03 -4.87
N PRO A 203 7.03 -21.20 -3.59
CA PRO A 203 5.73 -21.79 -3.24
C PRO A 203 4.55 -21.07 -3.91
N LYS A 204 4.61 -19.74 -3.99
CA LYS A 204 3.55 -18.89 -4.55
C LYS A 204 3.39 -19.04 -6.05
N LEU A 205 4.49 -19.24 -6.79
CA LEU A 205 4.46 -19.47 -8.22
C LEU A 205 4.05 -20.90 -8.56
N THR A 206 4.37 -21.87 -7.71
CA THR A 206 3.93 -23.26 -7.93
C THR A 206 2.46 -23.49 -7.56
N ASP A 207 1.84 -22.60 -6.78
CA ASP A 207 0.43 -22.65 -6.43
C ASP A 207 -0.42 -21.77 -7.37
N LEU A 208 -1.01 -22.37 -8.41
CA LEU A 208 -1.86 -21.63 -9.35
C LEU A 208 -3.07 -20.98 -8.68
N ASN A 209 -3.55 -21.52 -7.55
CA ASN A 209 -4.65 -20.90 -6.79
C ASN A 209 -4.20 -19.61 -6.11
N PHE A 210 -2.93 -19.55 -5.71
CA PHE A 210 -2.35 -18.33 -5.20
C PHE A 210 -2.32 -17.25 -6.29
N ILE A 211 -1.92 -17.61 -7.50
CA ILE A 211 -1.90 -16.71 -8.66
C ILE A 211 -3.30 -16.20 -8.99
N GLU A 212 -4.30 -17.08 -9.12
CA GLU A 212 -5.71 -16.68 -9.31
C GLU A 212 -6.20 -15.76 -8.18
N GLY A 213 -5.79 -16.05 -6.94
CA GLY A 213 -6.13 -15.26 -5.77
C GLY A 213 -5.53 -13.85 -5.77
N LEU A 214 -4.39 -13.63 -6.45
CA LEU A 214 -3.83 -12.29 -6.70
C LEU A 214 -4.52 -11.60 -7.90
N ILE A 215 -4.86 -12.36 -8.94
CA ILE A 215 -5.47 -11.84 -10.16
C ILE A 215 -6.86 -11.29 -9.90
N SER A 216 -7.69 -12.01 -9.16
CA SER A 216 -9.09 -11.66 -8.94
C SER A 216 -9.31 -10.22 -8.41
N PRO A 217 -8.71 -9.82 -7.27
CA PRO A 217 -8.90 -8.46 -6.77
C PRO A 217 -8.19 -7.40 -7.62
N PHE A 218 -7.11 -7.76 -8.35
CA PHE A 218 -6.48 -6.84 -9.28
C PHE A 218 -7.36 -6.58 -10.50
N LEU A 219 -8.03 -7.61 -11.03
CA LEU A 219 -9.00 -7.50 -12.11
C LEU A 219 -10.18 -6.62 -11.71
N ASP A 220 -10.73 -6.82 -10.50
CA ASP A 220 -11.79 -5.96 -9.94
C ASP A 220 -11.34 -4.48 -9.93
N TYR A 221 -10.12 -4.22 -9.49
CA TYR A 221 -9.55 -2.87 -9.50
C TYR A 221 -9.40 -2.32 -10.92
N LEU A 222 -8.85 -3.10 -11.86
CA LEU A 222 -8.62 -2.64 -13.23
C LEU A 222 -9.92 -2.30 -13.94
N LYS A 223 -10.97 -3.12 -13.77
CA LYS A 223 -12.32 -2.83 -14.29
C LYS A 223 -12.84 -1.51 -13.76
N ALA A 224 -12.86 -1.35 -12.44
CA ALA A 224 -13.31 -0.12 -11.79
C ALA A 224 -12.47 1.09 -12.18
N PHE A 225 -11.16 0.92 -12.37
CA PHE A 225 -10.27 2.02 -12.74
C PHE A 225 -10.46 2.45 -14.20
N VAL A 226 -10.59 1.51 -15.14
CA VAL A 226 -10.76 1.84 -16.57
C VAL A 226 -12.00 2.69 -16.81
N GLU A 227 -13.09 2.42 -16.08
CA GLU A 227 -14.34 3.20 -16.16
C GLU A 227 -14.17 4.68 -15.81
N VAL A 228 -13.15 5.03 -15.00
CA VAL A 228 -12.97 6.39 -14.47
C VAL A 228 -11.59 6.99 -14.74
N LYS A 229 -10.70 6.29 -15.44
CA LYS A 229 -9.28 6.66 -15.62
C LYS A 229 -9.08 8.06 -16.20
N ASP A 230 -9.98 8.51 -17.07
CA ASP A 230 -9.87 9.81 -17.74
C ASP A 230 -10.13 10.99 -16.79
N GLN A 231 -10.63 10.71 -15.57
CA GLN A 231 -10.76 11.68 -14.47
C GLN A 231 -9.51 11.73 -13.57
N TYR A 232 -8.48 10.95 -13.90
CA TYR A 232 -7.20 10.89 -13.19
C TYR A 232 -6.05 11.35 -14.09
N PHE A 233 -5.06 12.02 -13.49
CA PHE A 233 -3.74 12.17 -14.09
C PHE A 233 -2.97 10.86 -13.91
N VAL A 234 -2.85 10.08 -14.98
CA VAL A 234 -2.24 8.75 -14.93
C VAL A 234 -0.76 8.80 -15.26
N MET A 235 0.06 8.23 -14.38
CA MET A 235 1.48 7.97 -14.61
C MET A 235 1.70 6.50 -14.98
N ARG A 236 2.29 6.23 -16.14
CA ARG A 236 2.83 4.90 -16.44
C ARG A 236 4.18 4.74 -15.74
N TRP A 237 4.35 3.62 -15.05
CA TRP A 237 5.59 3.32 -14.36
C TRP A 237 6.77 3.20 -15.33
N GLU A 238 6.54 2.61 -16.50
CA GLU A 238 7.51 2.43 -17.57
C GLU A 238 8.02 3.79 -18.08
N ASP A 239 7.13 4.75 -18.32
CA ASP A 239 7.49 6.12 -18.76
C ASP A 239 8.34 6.84 -17.70
N LEU A 240 8.05 6.63 -16.40
CA LEU A 240 8.88 7.17 -15.32
C LEU A 240 10.30 6.58 -15.35
N ILE A 241 10.44 5.31 -15.71
CA ILE A 241 11.75 4.63 -15.74
C ILE A 241 12.54 5.05 -17.00
N THR A 242 11.90 5.18 -18.15
CA THR A 242 12.57 5.48 -19.43
C THR A 242 12.75 6.98 -19.68
N GLU A 243 11.78 7.80 -19.29
CA GLU A 243 11.76 9.26 -19.48
C GLU A 243 11.44 10.00 -18.17
N PRO A 244 12.25 9.82 -17.10
CA PRO A 244 11.94 10.31 -15.76
C PRO A 244 11.72 11.83 -15.69
N GLU A 245 12.58 12.61 -16.35
CA GLU A 245 12.52 14.07 -16.27
C GLU A 245 11.23 14.62 -16.88
N LYS A 246 10.87 14.15 -18.07
CA LYS A 246 9.63 14.52 -18.77
C LYS A 246 8.39 14.07 -18.00
N THR A 247 8.42 12.87 -17.45
CA THR A 247 7.31 12.32 -16.65
C THR A 247 7.10 13.15 -15.38
N ILE A 248 8.16 13.45 -14.63
CA ILE A 248 8.08 14.29 -13.41
C ILE A 248 7.64 15.71 -13.74
N HIS A 249 8.11 16.29 -14.86
CA HIS A 249 7.66 17.60 -15.31
C HIS A 249 6.16 17.61 -15.63
N THR A 250 5.66 16.56 -16.28
CA THR A 250 4.22 16.40 -16.58
C THR A 250 3.40 16.28 -15.30
N ILE A 251 3.88 15.49 -14.32
CA ILE A 251 3.25 15.36 -13.00
C ILE A 251 3.18 16.73 -12.30
N ALA A 252 4.27 17.50 -12.33
CA ALA A 252 4.33 18.84 -11.72
C ALA A 252 3.34 19.81 -12.37
N LYS A 253 3.27 19.82 -13.71
CA LYS A 253 2.28 20.59 -14.48
C LYS A 253 0.85 20.23 -14.08
N ASN A 254 0.52 18.94 -14.02
CA ASN A 254 -0.81 18.46 -13.64
C ASN A 254 -1.15 18.79 -12.18
N ALA A 255 -0.14 18.86 -11.30
CA ALA A 255 -0.31 19.27 -9.90
C ALA A 255 -0.43 20.80 -9.72
N GLY A 256 -0.34 21.58 -10.80
CA GLY A 256 -0.31 23.06 -10.73
C GLY A 256 0.99 23.61 -10.13
N ILE A 257 2.08 22.83 -10.13
CA ILE A 257 3.35 23.18 -9.51
C ILE A 257 4.37 23.54 -10.60
N SER A 258 4.59 24.84 -10.81
CA SER A 258 5.68 25.31 -11.67
C SER A 258 7.04 25.01 -11.02
N ILE A 259 7.92 24.32 -11.77
CA ILE A 259 9.27 23.94 -11.36
C ILE A 259 10.31 24.26 -12.46
N PRO A 260 11.54 24.66 -12.11
CA PRO A 260 12.64 24.78 -13.08
C PRO A 260 13.04 23.43 -13.70
N GLU A 261 13.60 23.46 -14.92
CA GLU A 261 14.01 22.28 -15.69
C GLU A 261 14.97 21.32 -14.95
N ARG A 262 15.81 21.85 -14.06
CA ARG A 262 16.75 21.04 -13.26
C ARG A 262 16.10 20.23 -12.12
N VAL A 263 14.88 20.56 -11.73
CA VAL A 263 14.22 19.96 -10.55
C VAL A 263 13.82 18.49 -10.80
N PRO A 264 13.20 18.12 -11.94
CA PRO A 264 12.89 16.73 -12.28
C PRO A 264 14.06 15.77 -12.12
N ASN A 265 15.21 16.09 -12.73
CA ASN A 265 16.43 15.28 -12.65
C ASN A 265 16.88 15.06 -11.20
N ARG A 266 16.92 16.14 -10.40
CA ARG A 266 17.29 16.06 -8.98
C ARG A 266 16.31 15.25 -8.15
N ILE A 267 15.00 15.34 -8.42
CA ILE A 267 13.99 14.50 -7.75
C ILE A 267 14.26 13.05 -8.09
N TRP A 268 14.45 12.73 -9.37
CA TRP A 268 14.70 11.37 -9.83
C TRP A 268 15.97 10.76 -9.22
N ASP A 269 17.09 11.49 -9.20
CA ASP A 269 18.35 11.01 -8.64
C ASP A 269 18.28 10.66 -7.15
N LYS A 270 17.40 11.32 -6.40
CA LYS A 270 17.16 11.00 -4.99
C LYS A 270 16.41 9.68 -4.82
N MET A 271 15.51 9.33 -5.73
CA MET A 271 14.57 8.22 -5.56
C MET A 271 14.87 6.98 -6.41
N LYS A 272 15.60 7.12 -7.53
CA LYS A 272 15.85 6.02 -8.44
C LYS A 272 16.56 4.87 -7.72
N TYR A 273 16.05 3.66 -7.93
CA TYR A 273 16.61 2.40 -7.45
C TYR A 273 16.88 2.32 -5.94
N LYS A 274 16.04 2.98 -5.13
CA LYS A 274 16.16 2.98 -3.66
C LYS A 274 14.82 2.71 -3.00
N ASP A 275 14.86 2.19 -1.78
CA ASP A 275 13.68 2.14 -0.93
C ASP A 275 13.21 3.56 -0.58
N GLN A 276 11.92 3.81 -0.79
CA GLN A 276 11.28 5.10 -0.54
C GLN A 276 10.45 5.10 0.75
N THR A 277 10.36 3.96 1.42
CA THR A 277 9.65 3.82 2.68
C THR A 277 10.58 4.16 3.84
N ARG A 278 9.99 4.55 4.98
CA ARG A 278 10.77 5.01 6.13
C ARG A 278 11.23 3.85 7.01
N TYR A 279 10.36 2.88 7.25
CA TYR A 279 10.66 1.77 8.16
C TYR A 279 10.72 0.43 7.43
N HIS A 280 9.99 0.28 6.33
CA HIS A 280 9.98 -0.97 5.55
C HIS A 280 11.18 -1.11 4.61
N LYS A 281 12.35 -1.44 5.16
CA LYS A 281 13.64 -1.57 4.44
C LYS A 281 13.70 -2.60 3.31
N HIS A 282 12.67 -3.44 3.19
CA HIS A 282 12.59 -4.55 2.24
C HIS A 282 11.51 -4.31 1.19
N ASN A 283 11.18 -3.06 0.87
CA ASN A 283 10.17 -2.76 -0.14
C ASN A 283 10.75 -2.75 -1.56
N PHE A 284 12.00 -2.29 -1.72
CA PHE A 284 12.69 -2.24 -3.00
C PHE A 284 13.22 -3.63 -3.44
N ARG A 285 13.24 -3.89 -4.75
CA ARG A 285 13.73 -5.16 -5.34
C ARG A 285 14.73 -4.92 -6.47
N LYS A 286 14.25 -4.58 -7.68
CA LYS A 286 15.09 -4.40 -8.88
C LYS A 286 14.82 -3.10 -9.63
N GLY A 287 13.55 -2.71 -9.79
CA GLY A 287 13.17 -1.51 -10.54
C GLY A 287 13.38 -1.60 -12.05
N ILE A 288 13.19 -2.78 -12.64
CA ILE A 288 13.41 -3.07 -14.07
C ILE A 288 12.10 -3.45 -14.79
N ILE A 289 12.01 -3.11 -16.07
CA ILE A 289 10.85 -3.39 -16.94
C ILE A 289 10.98 -4.82 -17.49
N GLY A 290 9.88 -5.57 -17.53
CA GLY A 290 9.82 -6.89 -18.15
C GLY A 290 10.41 -8.03 -17.32
N ASP A 291 10.60 -7.85 -16.00
CA ASP A 291 11.17 -8.90 -15.15
C ASP A 291 10.25 -10.12 -15.01
N TRP A 292 8.96 -9.98 -15.31
CA TRP A 292 8.03 -11.10 -15.38
C TRP A 292 8.51 -12.20 -16.33
N LYS A 293 9.25 -11.86 -17.40
CA LYS A 293 9.78 -12.82 -18.39
C LYS A 293 10.82 -13.79 -17.83
N ASN A 294 11.38 -13.49 -16.65
CA ASN A 294 12.40 -14.32 -16.01
C ASN A 294 11.80 -15.31 -14.98
N HIS A 295 10.52 -15.16 -14.61
CA HIS A 295 9.93 -15.87 -13.47
C HIS A 295 8.56 -16.49 -13.76
N LEU A 296 7.69 -15.82 -14.53
CA LEU A 296 6.39 -16.37 -14.89
C LEU A 296 6.55 -17.42 -15.99
N VAL A 297 5.74 -18.49 -15.95
CA VAL A 297 5.66 -19.52 -16.98
C VAL A 297 4.36 -19.39 -17.77
N ASN A 298 4.24 -20.06 -18.91
CA ASN A 298 3.08 -19.98 -19.80
C ASN A 298 1.75 -20.34 -19.12
N GLU A 299 1.78 -21.22 -18.12
CA GLU A 299 0.61 -21.59 -17.32
C GLU A 299 0.07 -20.38 -16.54
N HIS A 300 0.93 -19.49 -16.04
CA HIS A 300 0.49 -18.22 -15.44
C HIS A 300 -0.10 -17.29 -16.49
N LEU A 301 0.55 -17.18 -17.66
CA LEU A 301 0.10 -16.31 -18.74
C LEU A 301 -1.28 -16.72 -19.25
N GLU A 302 -1.53 -18.03 -19.33
CA GLU A 302 -2.83 -18.60 -19.68
C GLU A 302 -3.93 -18.15 -18.71
N ILE A 303 -3.67 -18.21 -17.40
CA ILE A 303 -4.64 -17.76 -16.39
C ILE A 303 -4.96 -16.27 -16.58
N LEU A 304 -3.95 -15.40 -16.72
CA LEU A 304 -4.19 -13.98 -16.94
C LEU A 304 -4.98 -13.73 -18.23
N LYS A 305 -4.64 -14.45 -19.31
CA LYS A 305 -5.35 -14.34 -20.59
C LYS A 305 -6.81 -14.80 -20.47
N GLY A 306 -7.07 -15.91 -19.79
CA GLY A 306 -8.41 -16.41 -19.50
C GLY A 306 -9.28 -15.43 -18.69
N HIS A 307 -8.66 -14.56 -17.91
CA HIS A 307 -9.33 -13.46 -17.20
C HIS A 307 -9.49 -12.16 -18.02
N GLY A 308 -9.09 -12.14 -19.30
CA GLY A 308 -9.25 -10.99 -20.19
C GLY A 308 -8.16 -9.92 -20.08
N PHE A 309 -6.98 -10.24 -19.54
CA PHE A 309 -5.91 -9.25 -19.35
C PHE A 309 -5.35 -8.64 -20.64
N ASP A 310 -5.58 -9.28 -21.80
CA ASP A 310 -5.25 -8.71 -23.11
C ASP A 310 -5.90 -7.34 -23.32
N GLU A 311 -7.15 -7.16 -22.91
CA GLU A 311 -7.89 -5.90 -23.10
C GLU A 311 -7.26 -4.77 -22.28
N PHE A 312 -6.91 -5.05 -21.01
CA PHE A 312 -6.25 -4.07 -20.15
C PHE A 312 -4.83 -3.74 -20.60
N LEU A 313 -4.07 -4.74 -21.07
CA LEU A 313 -2.73 -4.51 -21.62
C LEU A 313 -2.79 -3.62 -22.86
N GLN A 314 -3.76 -3.84 -23.74
CA GLN A 314 -3.97 -2.99 -24.92
C GLN A 314 -4.42 -1.58 -24.54
N GLU A 315 -5.39 -1.45 -23.63
CA GLU A 315 -5.87 -0.16 -23.11
C GLU A 315 -4.73 0.69 -22.55
N PHE A 316 -3.77 0.06 -21.86
CA PHE A 316 -2.62 0.74 -21.28
C PHE A 316 -1.38 0.79 -22.19
N GLY A 317 -1.50 0.37 -23.46
CA GLY A 317 -0.45 0.49 -24.47
C GLY A 317 0.74 -0.47 -24.29
N TYR A 318 0.51 -1.69 -23.81
CA TYR A 318 1.53 -2.74 -23.63
C TYR A 318 1.47 -3.87 -24.66
N GLY A 319 0.45 -3.91 -25.54
CA GLY A 319 0.22 -5.01 -26.49
C GLY A 319 -0.67 -6.11 -25.91
N LYS A 320 -0.60 -7.33 -26.44
CA LYS A 320 -1.28 -8.52 -25.89
C LYS A 320 -0.29 -9.41 -25.16
N ILE A 321 -0.79 -10.37 -24.39
CA ILE A 321 0.02 -11.40 -23.75
C ILE A 321 0.60 -12.33 -24.84
N GLU A 322 1.92 -12.39 -24.88
CA GLU A 322 2.69 -13.32 -25.69
C GLU A 322 3.26 -14.43 -24.80
N TYR A 323 3.12 -15.68 -25.24
CA TYR A 323 3.73 -16.81 -24.55
C TYR A 323 5.23 -16.82 -24.74
N LEU A 324 5.93 -17.32 -23.74
CA LEU A 324 7.37 -17.48 -23.72
C LEU A 324 7.76 -18.77 -24.45
N ASP A 325 8.91 -18.75 -25.12
CA ASP A 325 9.53 -19.97 -25.65
C ASP A 325 10.08 -20.80 -24.49
N LYS A 326 9.54 -22.01 -24.29
CA LYS A 326 9.95 -22.91 -23.20
C LYS A 326 11.44 -23.29 -23.27
N ARG A 327 12.06 -23.21 -24.46
CA ARG A 327 13.50 -23.45 -24.64
C ARG A 327 14.37 -22.40 -23.93
N ASP A 328 13.84 -21.19 -23.81
CA ASP A 328 14.51 -20.02 -23.21
C ASP A 328 14.19 -19.84 -21.72
N TYR A 329 13.43 -20.77 -21.11
CA TYR A 329 13.13 -20.70 -19.69
C TYR A 329 14.40 -20.67 -18.85
N THR A 330 14.44 -19.76 -17.88
CA THR A 330 15.48 -19.70 -16.86
C THR A 330 15.45 -20.98 -16.00
N PRO A 331 16.54 -21.31 -15.28
CA PRO A 331 16.53 -22.42 -14.32
C PRO A 331 15.40 -22.30 -13.28
N TYR A 332 15.06 -21.06 -12.89
CA TYR A 332 13.97 -20.79 -11.96
C TYR A 332 12.60 -21.13 -12.57
N GLN A 333 12.34 -20.72 -13.82
CA GLN A 333 11.11 -21.06 -14.55
C GLN A 333 10.96 -22.56 -14.78
N LYS A 334 12.05 -23.26 -15.15
CA LYS A 334 12.04 -24.72 -15.30
C LYS A 334 11.63 -25.42 -14.02
N LYS A 335 12.15 -24.95 -12.87
CA LYS A 335 11.73 -25.47 -11.56
C LYS A 335 10.24 -25.22 -11.31
N VAL A 336 9.75 -24.01 -11.55
CA VAL A 336 8.32 -23.68 -11.37
C VAL A 336 7.43 -24.55 -12.27
N GLU A 337 7.77 -24.66 -13.55
CA GLU A 337 7.04 -25.47 -14.53
C GLU A 337 6.99 -26.96 -14.15
N GLU A 338 8.11 -27.51 -13.64
CA GLU A 338 8.19 -28.90 -13.20
C GLU A 338 7.16 -29.21 -12.12
N TYR A 339 7.06 -28.37 -11.09
CA TYR A 339 6.09 -28.54 -10.00
C TYR A 339 4.65 -28.41 -10.49
N ILE A 340 4.36 -27.39 -11.30
CA ILE A 340 3.02 -27.18 -11.88
C ILE A 340 2.59 -28.38 -12.72
N THR A 341 3.49 -28.91 -13.55
CA THR A 341 3.21 -30.06 -14.42
C THR A 341 2.91 -31.32 -13.62
N LYS A 342 3.56 -31.49 -12.46
CA LYS A 342 3.28 -32.60 -11.52
C LYS A 342 2.01 -32.37 -10.68
N GLY A 343 1.43 -31.18 -10.70
CA GLY A 343 0.33 -30.80 -9.81
C GLY A 343 0.77 -30.62 -8.36
N GLU A 344 2.04 -30.30 -8.13
CA GLU A 344 2.65 -30.15 -6.81
C GLU A 344 2.93 -28.68 -6.48
N ILE A 345 2.91 -28.35 -5.18
CA ILE A 345 3.32 -27.04 -4.66
C ILE A 345 4.66 -27.21 -3.96
N TYR A 346 5.61 -26.32 -4.23
CA TYR A 346 6.88 -26.30 -3.51
C TYR A 346 6.64 -26.01 -2.02
N ASN A 347 7.06 -26.92 -1.14
CA ASN A 347 6.74 -26.89 0.29
C ASN A 347 7.96 -26.88 1.23
N GLU A 348 9.19 -26.80 0.71
CA GLU A 348 10.40 -26.66 1.54
C GLU A 348 10.53 -25.22 2.05
N ILE A 349 9.80 -24.93 3.14
CA ILE A 349 9.74 -23.63 3.80
C ILE A 349 10.53 -23.71 5.11
N ASP A 350 11.70 -23.06 5.15
CA ASP A 350 12.58 -23.07 6.33
C ASP A 350 12.03 -22.26 7.52
N ASP A 351 11.29 -21.18 7.22
CA ASP A 351 10.72 -20.28 8.23
C ASP A 351 9.23 -20.07 7.94
N GLN A 352 8.41 -20.84 8.67
CA GLN A 352 6.96 -20.83 8.49
C GLN A 352 6.32 -19.51 8.92
N ASP A 353 6.86 -18.84 9.93
CA ASP A 353 6.36 -17.53 10.40
C ASP A 353 6.58 -16.47 9.32
N LEU A 354 7.81 -16.42 8.76
CA LEU A 354 8.13 -15.51 7.68
C LEU A 354 7.25 -15.74 6.45
N PHE A 355 7.06 -17.01 6.05
CA PHE A 355 6.18 -17.34 4.93
C PHE A 355 4.74 -16.89 5.18
N THR A 356 4.22 -17.17 6.37
CA THR A 356 2.87 -16.81 6.79
C THR A 356 2.67 -15.29 6.77
N PHE A 357 3.62 -14.52 7.31
CA PHE A 357 3.57 -13.06 7.32
C PHE A 357 3.71 -12.48 5.91
N ALA A 358 4.46 -13.13 5.03
CA ALA A 358 4.68 -12.71 3.65
C ALA A 358 3.59 -13.17 2.66
N PHE A 359 2.52 -13.84 3.12
CA PHE A 359 1.48 -14.42 2.26
C PHE A 359 0.59 -13.37 1.55
N GLN A 360 0.68 -12.09 1.91
CA GLN A 360 -0.03 -10.96 1.25
C GLN A 360 -1.54 -11.01 1.31
N LYS A 361 -2.09 -11.41 2.46
CA LYS A 361 -3.53 -11.54 2.71
C LYS A 361 -4.37 -10.32 2.34
N SER A 362 -3.79 -9.13 2.19
CA SER A 362 -4.51 -7.87 1.90
C SER A 362 -4.88 -7.63 0.43
N ASN A 363 -4.19 -8.26 -0.52
CA ASN A 363 -4.44 -8.11 -1.96
C ASN A 363 -4.76 -9.46 -2.60
N PHE A 364 -5.37 -10.32 -1.81
CA PHE A 364 -5.59 -11.72 -2.10
C PHE A 364 -7.09 -12.00 -1.95
N ARG A 365 -7.67 -12.90 -2.74
CA ARG A 365 -9.01 -13.43 -2.49
C ARG A 365 -9.11 -14.84 -3.04
N SER A 366 -9.21 -15.83 -2.17
CA SER A 366 -9.49 -17.20 -2.56
C SER A 366 -10.24 -17.91 -1.44
N SER A 367 -11.31 -18.61 -1.79
CA SER A 367 -12.09 -19.44 -0.87
C SER A 367 -11.34 -20.72 -0.46
N LYS A 368 -10.20 -21.02 -1.10
CA LYS A 368 -9.37 -22.19 -0.79
C LYS A 368 -8.52 -22.02 0.47
N TYR A 369 -8.49 -20.83 1.07
CA TYR A 369 -7.74 -20.54 2.29
C TYR A 369 -8.72 -20.17 3.40
N ASP A 370 -8.62 -20.88 4.52
CA ASP A 370 -9.48 -20.70 5.67
C ASP A 370 -8.94 -19.59 6.58
N PHE A 371 -9.38 -18.35 6.35
CA PHE A 371 -9.09 -17.22 7.22
C PHE A 371 -10.25 -16.94 8.16
N LEU A 372 -9.95 -16.80 9.45
CA LEU A 372 -10.94 -16.34 10.42
C LEU A 372 -11.21 -14.84 10.20
N THR A 373 -12.48 -14.47 10.19
CA THR A 373 -12.96 -13.09 10.09
C THR A 373 -13.83 -12.79 11.31
N LEU A 374 -13.63 -11.64 11.96
CA LEU A 374 -14.48 -11.17 13.05
C LEU A 374 -14.99 -9.78 12.73
N LYS A 375 -16.28 -9.69 12.37
CA LYS A 375 -16.93 -8.40 12.15
C LYS A 375 -17.00 -7.63 13.47
N GLY A 376 -16.54 -6.38 13.41
CA GLY A 376 -16.66 -5.44 14.51
C GLY A 376 -18.10 -4.99 14.73
N LYS A 377 -18.40 -4.51 15.95
CA LYS A 377 -19.63 -3.74 16.23
C LYS A 377 -19.43 -2.23 16.13
N GLY A 378 -18.21 -1.78 15.83
CA GLY A 378 -17.83 -0.37 15.88
C GLY A 378 -16.72 -0.03 14.89
N SER A 379 -15.68 0.62 15.39
CA SER A 379 -14.54 1.12 14.61
C SER A 379 -13.45 0.08 14.34
N VAL A 380 -13.46 -1.08 15.00
CA VAL A 380 -12.41 -2.10 14.86
C VAL A 380 -12.99 -3.45 14.46
N GLU A 381 -12.37 -4.10 13.48
CA GLU A 381 -12.68 -5.47 13.07
C GLU A 381 -11.43 -6.28 12.71
N ILE A 382 -11.57 -7.61 12.64
CA ILE A 382 -10.57 -8.51 12.07
C ILE A 382 -11.03 -8.92 10.68
N GLU A 383 -10.37 -8.38 9.66
CA GLU A 383 -10.67 -8.70 8.27
C GLU A 383 -10.26 -10.14 7.93
N ARG A 384 -9.04 -10.55 8.34
CA ARG A 384 -8.50 -11.89 8.09
C ARG A 384 -7.47 -12.27 9.12
N SER A 385 -7.50 -13.50 9.61
CA SER A 385 -6.53 -14.05 10.55
C SER A 385 -6.12 -15.47 10.19
N SER A 386 -4.82 -15.77 10.28
CA SER A 386 -4.34 -17.16 10.36
C SER A 386 -4.32 -17.68 11.80
N ILE A 387 -4.33 -16.79 12.80
CA ILE A 387 -4.52 -17.15 14.21
C ILE A 387 -5.97 -17.62 14.39
N LYS A 388 -6.15 -18.80 15.00
CA LYS A 388 -7.45 -19.44 15.23
C LYS A 388 -8.02 -19.22 16.63
N ASP A 389 -7.25 -18.64 17.54
CA ASP A 389 -7.72 -18.26 18.86
C ASP A 389 -8.69 -17.06 18.78
N GLU A 390 -9.99 -17.37 18.71
CA GLU A 390 -11.05 -16.36 18.68
C GLU A 390 -11.10 -15.48 19.93
N ALA A 391 -10.74 -16.02 21.11
CA ALA A 391 -10.79 -15.26 22.36
C ALA A 391 -9.70 -14.19 22.39
N LEU A 392 -8.51 -14.51 21.89
CA LEU A 392 -7.43 -13.54 21.68
C LEU A 392 -7.87 -12.43 20.72
N LEU A 393 -8.47 -12.79 19.58
CA LEU A 393 -8.85 -11.81 18.57
C LEU A 393 -10.04 -10.93 19.00
N LYS A 394 -11.06 -11.50 19.66
CA LYS A 394 -12.17 -10.74 20.24
C LYS A 394 -11.67 -9.78 21.31
N GLY A 395 -10.80 -10.24 22.21
CA GLY A 395 -10.22 -9.37 23.24
C GLY A 395 -9.39 -8.23 22.64
N PHE A 396 -8.64 -8.48 21.56
CA PHE A 396 -7.94 -7.43 20.82
C PHE A 396 -8.91 -6.38 20.24
N VAL A 397 -10.01 -6.82 19.62
CA VAL A 397 -11.04 -5.92 19.08
C VAL A 397 -11.62 -5.05 20.19
N ASP A 398 -12.02 -5.64 21.31
CA ASP A 398 -12.67 -4.93 22.42
C ASP A 398 -11.77 -3.84 23.04
N VAL A 399 -10.50 -4.16 23.32
CA VAL A 399 -9.58 -3.19 23.92
C VAL A 399 -9.23 -2.06 22.94
N THR A 400 -9.10 -2.38 21.65
CA THR A 400 -8.76 -1.40 20.63
C THR A 400 -9.95 -0.48 20.34
N GLU A 401 -11.17 -1.02 20.28
CA GLU A 401 -12.40 -0.24 20.11
C GLU A 401 -12.55 0.79 21.23
N LYS A 402 -12.36 0.34 22.49
CA LYS A 402 -12.44 1.20 23.67
C LYS A 402 -11.43 2.35 23.63
N ALA A 403 -10.24 2.12 23.07
CA ALA A 403 -9.23 3.16 22.91
C ALA A 403 -9.54 4.10 21.72
N LEU A 404 -10.02 3.56 20.60
CA LEU A 404 -10.21 4.30 19.35
C LEU A 404 -11.45 5.20 19.35
N GLN A 405 -12.53 4.78 20.03
CA GLN A 405 -13.77 5.55 20.09
C GLN A 405 -13.60 7.00 20.59
N PRO A 406 -13.01 7.29 21.77
CA PRO A 406 -12.81 8.66 22.25
C PRO A 406 -11.87 9.48 21.35
N ILE A 407 -10.93 8.83 20.66
CA ILE A 407 -10.04 9.47 19.68
C ILE A 407 -10.84 9.92 18.46
N ASN A 408 -11.73 9.08 17.94
CA ASN A 408 -12.60 9.42 16.81
C ASN A 408 -13.50 10.62 17.14
N GLU A 409 -14.06 10.68 18.34
CA GLU A 409 -14.86 11.83 18.78
C GLU A 409 -14.02 13.11 18.93
N SER A 410 -12.79 12.98 19.42
CA SER A 410 -11.84 14.09 19.50
C SER A 410 -11.46 14.62 18.10
N LEU A 411 -11.24 13.73 17.15
CA LEU A 411 -10.95 14.08 15.75
C LEU A 411 -12.13 14.83 15.12
N LYS A 412 -13.37 14.36 15.30
CA LYS A 412 -14.57 15.06 14.81
C LYS A 412 -14.70 16.46 15.41
N THR A 413 -14.41 16.59 16.70
CA THR A 413 -14.39 17.90 17.39
C THR A 413 -13.31 18.82 16.84
N ILE A 414 -12.12 18.30 16.51
CA ILE A 414 -11.07 19.07 15.83
C ILE A 414 -11.61 19.55 14.49
N TYR A 415 -12.13 18.66 13.64
CA TYR A 415 -12.60 19.00 12.31
C TYR A 415 -13.69 20.08 12.32
N ALA A 416 -14.69 19.94 13.20
CA ALA A 416 -15.78 20.91 13.33
C ALA A 416 -15.27 22.34 13.56
N ARG A 417 -14.15 22.53 14.28
CA ARG A 417 -13.57 23.86 14.56
C ARG A 417 -12.82 24.51 13.39
N TYR A 418 -12.44 23.74 12.38
CA TYR A 418 -11.68 24.23 11.23
C TYR A 418 -12.53 24.36 9.96
N VAL A 419 -13.74 23.80 9.96
CA VAL A 419 -14.67 23.84 8.82
C VAL A 419 -15.91 24.70 9.10
N SER A 420 -16.22 24.99 10.37
CA SER A 420 -17.13 26.07 10.78
C SER A 420 -16.49 27.44 10.58
#